data_AF-A0A849QBS2-F1
#
_entry.id   AF-A0A849QBS2-F1
#
_cell.length_a   1.000
_cell.length_b   1.000
_cell.length_c   1.000
_cell.angle_alpha   90.00
_cell.angle_beta   90.00
_cell.angle_gamma   90.00
#
_symmetry.space_group_name_H-M   'P 1'
#
loop_
_entity.id
_entity.type
_entity.pdbx_description
1 polymer ?
#
loop_
_entity_poly.entity_id
_entity_poly.type
_entity_poly.pdbx_seq_one_letter_code
_entity_poly.pdbx_strand_id
1 'polypeptide(L)'
;VPNAAGTIVTVALEGHPEEVALCNRETETALGSAGGRRLSEEEADEAWLSRSYEFRVKRLGPGLVPGSVFVPTDRFPEAVDRVYEAISDLGMKAGITGLVADRTTVDLLPYYIVDDRKMLKGLAVMSFMKRLTDISLALGGRPVGVGLWFAQNLGRVHGEGADVMRAIKRSLDPDNLMNPGKLVEVGTRYDLAVPHTVMNAGLGLMGVLKRTLPPDTEPGETAGPGGMGWRELRAEGDELERGKDPDGEGEEGEGG
;
A
#
# COMPACT_ATOMS: atom_id res chain seq x y z
N VAL A 1 18.16 -10.14 7.69
CA VAL A 1 17.08 -9.88 6.71
C VAL A 1 17.66 -10.15 5.32
N PRO A 2 17.41 -11.32 4.71
CA PRO A 2 18.06 -11.68 3.46
C PRO A 2 17.36 -10.96 2.29
N ASN A 3 18.14 -10.24 1.47
CA ASN A 3 17.72 -9.38 0.35
C ASN A 3 16.97 -8.10 0.72
N ALA A 4 17.65 -7.13 1.33
CA ALA A 4 17.15 -5.76 1.35
C ALA A 4 17.29 -5.18 -0.09
N ALA A 5 16.22 -5.27 -0.88
CA ALA A 5 15.97 -4.20 -1.84
C ALA A 5 16.00 -2.88 -1.04
N GLY A 6 16.86 -1.94 -1.43
CA GLY A 6 17.03 -0.69 -0.68
C GLY A 6 15.71 0.08 -0.55
N THR A 7 15.60 0.93 0.47
CA THR A 7 14.47 1.85 0.62
C THR A 7 14.81 3.19 -0.02
N ILE A 8 13.89 3.72 -0.82
CA ILE A 8 13.97 5.09 -1.33
C ILE A 8 13.05 5.97 -0.49
N VAL A 9 13.54 7.12 -0.08
CA VAL A 9 12.78 8.17 0.61
C VAL A 9 12.86 9.43 -0.23
N THR A 10 11.70 9.94 -0.64
CA THR A 10 11.60 11.19 -1.39
C THR A 10 11.21 12.31 -0.43
N VAL A 11 11.98 13.39 -0.42
CA VAL A 11 11.72 14.59 0.41
C VAL A 11 11.63 15.79 -0.52
N ALA A 12 10.53 16.54 -0.45
CA ALA A 12 10.34 17.79 -1.16
C ALA A 12 10.37 18.95 -0.18
N LEU A 13 11.14 20.00 -0.52
CA LEU A 13 11.33 21.18 0.29
C LEU A 13 10.89 22.40 -0.52
N GLU A 14 9.93 23.15 0.01
CA GLU A 14 9.38 24.35 -0.62
C GLU A 14 9.38 25.50 0.39
N GLY A 15 9.80 26.69 -0.03
CA GLY A 15 9.88 27.85 0.86
C GLY A 15 10.90 28.90 0.39
N HIS A 16 11.31 29.78 1.31
CA HIS A 16 12.36 30.76 1.03
C HIS A 16 13.70 30.03 0.75
N PRO A 17 14.54 30.49 -0.20
CA PRO A 17 15.79 29.80 -0.56
C PRO A 17 16.70 29.49 0.63
N GLU A 18 16.78 30.39 1.62
CA GLU A 18 17.58 30.18 2.83
C GLU A 18 17.02 29.07 3.74
N GLU A 19 15.69 28.97 3.85
CA GLU A 19 15.02 27.93 4.63
C GLU A 19 15.15 26.57 3.94
N VAL A 20 14.98 26.53 2.62
CA VAL A 20 15.19 25.31 1.82
C VAL A 20 16.63 24.82 1.96
N ALA A 21 17.61 25.72 1.87
CA ALA A 21 19.01 25.35 2.04
C ALA A 21 19.31 24.82 3.45
N LEU A 22 18.68 25.39 4.49
CA LEU A 22 18.79 24.88 5.86
C LEU A 22 18.16 23.48 5.98
N CYS A 23 16.90 23.32 5.59
CA CYS A 23 16.19 22.04 5.64
C CYS A 23 16.89 20.95 4.84
N ASN A 24 17.49 21.28 3.69
CA ASN A 24 18.25 20.33 2.90
C ASN A 24 19.47 19.80 3.66
N ARG A 25 20.24 20.69 4.30
CA ARG A 25 21.41 20.29 5.13
C ARG A 25 20.99 19.42 6.31
N GLU A 26 19.91 19.76 7.00
CA GLU A 26 19.39 18.97 8.13
C GLU A 26 18.92 17.58 7.67
N THR A 27 18.25 17.51 6.51
CA THR A 27 17.81 16.26 5.90
C THR A 27 18.99 15.37 5.51
N GLU A 28 20.01 15.93 4.86
CA GLU A 28 21.24 15.22 4.50
C GLU A 28 21.98 14.69 5.75
N THR A 29 22.06 15.50 6.81
CA THR A 29 22.68 15.10 8.07
C THR A 29 21.92 13.94 8.73
N ALA A 30 20.59 14.03 8.78
CA ALA A 30 19.76 12.99 9.37
C ALA A 30 19.83 11.68 8.57
N LEU A 31 19.71 11.74 7.24
CA LEU A 31 19.79 10.55 6.37
C LEU A 31 21.20 9.94 6.39
N GLY A 32 22.25 10.77 6.34
CA GLY A 32 23.64 10.30 6.40
C GLY A 32 23.95 9.59 7.73
N SER A 33 23.42 10.11 8.85
CA SER A 33 23.56 9.46 10.17
C SER A 33 22.87 8.09 10.24
N ALA A 34 21.88 7.84 9.38
CA ALA A 34 21.19 6.56 9.23
C ALA A 34 21.80 5.64 8.14
N GLY A 35 22.93 6.03 7.53
CA GLY A 35 23.57 5.28 6.44
C GLY A 35 22.93 5.47 5.06
N GLY A 36 22.06 6.46 4.92
CA GLY A 36 21.49 6.87 3.64
C GLY A 36 22.51 7.61 2.76
N ARG A 37 22.29 7.57 1.45
CA ARG A 37 23.04 8.35 0.46
C ARG A 37 22.06 9.17 -0.38
N ARG A 38 22.47 10.39 -0.73
CA ARG A 38 21.75 11.19 -1.73
C ARG A 38 21.92 10.52 -3.11
N LEU A 39 20.81 10.42 -3.84
CA LEU A 39 20.78 9.97 -5.23
C LEU A 39 21.02 11.16 -6.17
N SER A 40 21.26 10.88 -7.45
CA SER A 40 21.44 11.95 -8.45
C SER A 40 20.17 12.79 -8.58
N GLU A 41 20.32 14.02 -9.09
CA GLU A 41 19.16 14.90 -9.34
C GLU A 41 18.19 14.25 -10.34
N GLU A 42 18.73 13.51 -11.31
CA GLU A 42 17.95 12.77 -12.29
C GLU A 42 17.13 11.64 -11.66
N GLU A 43 17.74 10.85 -10.76
CA GLU A 43 17.04 9.81 -10.00
C GLU A 43 15.95 10.44 -9.09
N ALA A 44 16.24 11.61 -8.50
CA ALA A 44 15.30 12.34 -7.67
C ALA A 44 14.10 12.88 -8.47
N ASP A 45 14.35 13.46 -9.66
CA ASP A 45 13.32 13.95 -10.57
C ASP A 45 12.43 12.80 -11.07
N GLU A 46 13.03 11.66 -11.44
CA GLU A 46 12.27 10.49 -11.86
C GLU A 46 11.38 9.95 -10.73
N ALA A 47 11.93 9.82 -9.51
CA ALA A 47 11.18 9.39 -8.34
C ALA A 47 10.04 10.38 -8.02
N TRP A 48 10.29 11.69 -8.13
CA TRP A 48 9.30 12.72 -7.90
C TRP A 48 8.18 12.68 -8.94
N LEU A 49 8.50 12.61 -10.22
CA LEU A 49 7.52 12.59 -11.31
C LEU A 49 6.66 11.31 -11.29
N SER A 50 7.25 10.19 -10.86
CA SER A 50 6.56 8.89 -10.79
C SER A 50 5.82 8.63 -9.48
N ARG A 51 5.89 9.55 -8.49
CA ARG A 51 5.33 9.34 -7.13
C ARG A 51 3.82 9.05 -7.09
N SER A 52 3.07 9.58 -8.07
CA SER A 52 1.61 9.38 -8.20
C SER A 52 1.25 8.28 -9.21
N TYR A 53 2.26 7.54 -9.68
CA TYR A 53 2.15 6.43 -10.62
C TYR A 53 2.58 5.10 -9.96
N GLU A 54 2.41 4.98 -8.64
CA GLU A 54 2.80 3.84 -7.82
C GLU A 54 2.10 2.53 -8.25
N PHE A 55 0.91 2.62 -8.84
CA PHE A 55 0.16 1.47 -9.34
C PHE A 55 0.58 0.98 -10.73
N ARG A 56 1.63 1.55 -11.35
CA ARG A 56 2.25 1.00 -12.59
C ARG A 56 2.63 -0.47 -12.45
N VAL A 57 2.95 -0.89 -11.23
CA VAL A 57 3.24 -2.27 -10.83
C VAL A 57 2.08 -3.23 -11.13
N LYS A 58 0.85 -2.74 -11.32
CA LYS A 58 -0.29 -3.54 -11.80
C LYS A 58 -0.01 -4.23 -13.13
N ARG A 59 0.87 -3.70 -13.99
CA ARG A 59 1.26 -4.34 -15.27
C ARG A 59 1.88 -5.74 -15.09
N LEU A 60 2.44 -6.01 -13.91
CA LEU A 60 3.04 -7.30 -13.58
C LEU A 60 2.02 -8.40 -13.29
N GLY A 61 0.72 -8.11 -13.23
CA GLY A 61 -0.27 -9.12 -12.91
C GLY A 61 -1.67 -8.78 -13.41
N PRO A 62 -2.59 -9.74 -13.41
CA PRO A 62 -3.96 -9.49 -13.82
C PRO A 62 -4.73 -8.60 -12.82
N GLY A 63 -4.27 -8.50 -11.57
CA GLY A 63 -4.88 -7.69 -10.53
C GLY A 63 -3.88 -7.11 -9.54
N LEU A 64 -4.32 -6.08 -8.82
CA LEU A 64 -3.58 -5.46 -7.74
C LEU A 64 -4.58 -5.01 -6.67
N VAL A 65 -4.27 -5.27 -5.40
CA VAL A 65 -5.07 -4.76 -4.29
C VAL A 65 -4.21 -3.90 -3.37
N PRO A 66 -4.54 -2.60 -3.22
CA PRO A 66 -3.92 -1.75 -2.23
C PRO A 66 -4.54 -1.97 -0.85
N GLY A 67 -3.68 -1.94 0.16
CA GLY A 67 -4.05 -1.73 1.55
C GLY A 67 -3.52 -0.38 2.00
N SER A 68 -4.11 0.19 3.05
CA SER A 68 -3.64 1.42 3.66
C SER A 68 -4.12 1.52 5.09
N VAL A 69 -3.18 1.80 5.99
CA VAL A 69 -3.42 1.99 7.42
C VAL A 69 -2.50 3.05 7.97
N PHE A 70 -3.00 3.84 8.91
CA PHE A 70 -2.19 4.76 9.68
C PHE A 70 -1.55 4.06 10.87
N VAL A 71 -0.28 4.36 11.14
CA VAL A 71 0.47 3.91 12.32
C VAL A 71 1.25 5.07 12.94
N PRO A 72 1.51 5.05 14.26
CA PRO A 72 2.38 6.04 14.87
C PRO A 72 3.80 6.03 14.29
N THR A 73 4.40 7.19 14.09
CA THR A 73 5.75 7.33 13.49
C THR A 73 6.82 6.59 14.30
N ASP A 74 6.71 6.58 15.63
CA ASP A 74 7.62 5.87 16.54
C ASP A 74 7.46 4.35 16.52
N ARG A 75 6.33 3.85 15.98
CA ARG A 75 6.05 2.41 15.79
C ARG A 75 6.19 1.96 14.33
N PHE A 76 6.55 2.87 13.42
CA PHE A 76 6.63 2.58 11.98
C PHE A 76 7.57 1.41 11.62
N PRO A 77 8.81 1.30 12.17
CA PRO A 77 9.68 0.15 11.86
C PRO A 77 9.05 -1.20 12.21
N GLU A 78 8.44 -1.30 13.40
CA GLU A 78 7.76 -2.53 13.84
C GLU A 78 6.52 -2.83 12.98
N ALA A 79 5.80 -1.81 12.54
CA ALA A 79 4.67 -1.98 11.63
C ALA A 79 5.13 -2.58 10.28
N VAL A 80 6.22 -2.07 9.72
CA VAL A 80 6.82 -2.58 8.47
C VAL A 80 7.23 -4.05 8.63
N ASP A 81 7.95 -4.40 9.70
CA ASP A 81 8.37 -5.78 9.97
C ASP A 81 7.17 -6.73 10.06
N ARG A 82 6.15 -6.39 10.84
CA ARG A 82 4.93 -7.21 10.98
C ARG A 82 4.15 -7.36 9.68
N VAL A 83 4.15 -6.33 8.83
CA VAL A 83 3.49 -6.40 7.52
C VAL A 83 4.28 -7.32 6.58
N TYR A 84 5.61 -7.24 6.56
CA TYR A 84 6.44 -8.18 5.80
C TYR A 84 6.30 -9.62 6.29
N GLU A 85 6.23 -9.84 7.61
CA GLU A 85 5.90 -11.14 8.19
C GLU A 85 4.55 -11.64 7.69
N ALA A 86 3.51 -10.80 7.69
CA ALA A 86 2.19 -11.17 7.20
C ALA A 86 2.17 -11.49 5.69
N ILE A 87 2.94 -10.75 4.88
CA ILE A 87 3.13 -11.00 3.44
C ILE A 87 3.82 -12.35 3.22
N SER A 88 4.93 -12.59 3.92
CA SER A 88 5.71 -13.82 3.85
C SER A 88 4.89 -15.03 4.28
N ASP A 89 4.19 -14.91 5.41
CA ASP A 89 3.29 -15.94 5.93
C ASP A 89 2.25 -16.38 4.91
N LEU A 90 1.65 -15.43 4.18
CA LEU A 90 0.61 -15.71 3.21
C LEU A 90 1.17 -16.11 1.84
N GLY A 91 2.50 -16.18 1.70
CA GLY A 91 3.19 -16.47 0.45
C GLY A 91 2.81 -15.48 -0.66
N MET A 92 2.62 -14.21 -0.28
CA MET A 92 2.16 -13.14 -1.16
C MET A 92 3.34 -12.41 -1.81
N LYS A 93 3.14 -11.90 -3.02
CA LYS A 93 4.06 -11.00 -3.70
C LYS A 93 3.53 -9.56 -3.57
N ALA A 94 4.14 -8.82 -2.67
CA ALA A 94 3.68 -7.49 -2.29
C ALA A 94 4.86 -6.52 -2.12
N GLY A 95 4.59 -5.24 -2.31
CA GLY A 95 5.49 -4.15 -1.95
C GLY A 95 4.84 -3.26 -0.89
N ILE A 96 5.64 -2.44 -0.23
CA ILE A 96 5.17 -1.45 0.74
C ILE A 96 5.63 -0.09 0.27
N THR A 97 4.67 0.83 0.15
CA THR A 97 4.92 2.27 0.07
C THR A 97 4.35 2.93 1.31
N GLY A 98 4.65 4.21 1.51
CA GLY A 98 4.12 4.95 2.64
C GLY A 98 4.36 6.44 2.51
N LEU A 99 3.63 7.19 3.31
CA LEU A 99 3.74 8.64 3.41
C LEU A 99 3.75 9.03 4.88
N VAL A 100 4.72 9.85 5.29
CA VAL A 100 4.64 10.54 6.58
C VAL A 100 3.52 11.58 6.47
N ALA A 101 2.37 11.27 7.05
CA ALA A 101 1.15 12.07 6.88
C ALA A 101 1.17 13.32 7.77
N ASP A 102 1.73 13.19 8.96
CA ASP A 102 1.97 14.27 9.91
C ASP A 102 3.14 13.93 10.85
N ARG A 103 3.39 14.77 11.86
CA ARG A 103 4.52 14.60 12.79
C ARG A 103 4.45 13.30 13.61
N THR A 104 3.25 12.74 13.75
CA THR A 104 2.95 11.61 14.63
C THR A 104 2.44 10.38 13.88
N THR A 105 2.09 10.51 12.61
CA THR A 105 1.41 9.47 11.84
C THR A 105 2.07 9.20 10.50
N VAL A 106 2.25 7.92 10.17
CA VAL A 106 2.63 7.44 8.85
C VAL A 106 1.48 6.65 8.25
N ASP A 107 1.11 6.95 7.01
CA ASP A 107 0.28 6.08 6.18
C ASP A 107 1.16 4.98 5.60
N LEU A 108 0.85 3.73 5.92
CA LEU A 108 1.53 2.53 5.44
C LEU A 108 0.65 1.87 4.37
N LEU A 109 1.14 1.85 3.14
CA LEU A 109 0.42 1.38 1.96
C LEU A 109 1.05 0.13 1.36
N PRO A 110 0.78 -1.08 1.89
CA PRO A 110 1.15 -2.30 1.20
C PRO A 110 0.24 -2.54 -0.01
N TYR A 111 0.81 -2.96 -1.13
CA TYR A 111 0.06 -3.43 -2.29
C TYR A 111 0.39 -4.89 -2.60
N TYR A 112 -0.61 -5.67 -2.97
CA TYR A 112 -0.47 -7.07 -3.32
C TYR A 112 -0.84 -7.30 -4.78
N ILE A 113 0.06 -7.93 -5.54
CA ILE A 113 -0.20 -8.33 -6.93
C ILE A 113 -0.93 -9.67 -6.89
N VAL A 114 -2.17 -9.70 -7.40
CA VAL A 114 -3.07 -10.84 -7.27
C VAL A 114 -3.57 -11.33 -8.63
N ASP A 115 -3.80 -12.63 -8.73
CA ASP A 115 -4.63 -13.22 -9.79
C ASP A 115 -6.07 -13.37 -9.29
N ASP A 116 -6.87 -12.32 -9.49
CA ASP A 116 -8.26 -12.21 -9.03
C ASP A 116 -9.22 -13.19 -9.75
N ARG A 117 -8.82 -13.71 -10.91
CA ARG A 117 -9.50 -14.82 -11.60
C ARG A 117 -9.51 -16.10 -10.76
N LYS A 118 -8.58 -16.23 -9.81
CA LYS A 118 -8.52 -17.36 -8.87
C LYS A 118 -9.21 -16.97 -7.56
N MET A 119 -10.45 -17.39 -7.39
CA MET A 119 -11.30 -17.04 -6.24
C MET A 119 -10.60 -17.20 -4.87
N LEU A 120 -9.81 -18.26 -4.68
CA LEU A 120 -9.03 -18.50 -3.46
C LEU A 120 -7.99 -17.40 -3.17
N LYS A 121 -7.39 -16.82 -4.22
CA LYS A 121 -6.44 -15.70 -4.07
C LYS A 121 -7.17 -14.40 -3.73
N GLY A 122 -8.32 -14.14 -4.35
CA GLY A 122 -9.18 -13.00 -4.01
C GLY A 122 -9.63 -13.01 -2.53
N LEU A 123 -9.95 -14.17 -1.98
CA LEU A 123 -10.29 -14.30 -0.55
C LEU A 123 -9.08 -14.13 0.38
N ALA A 124 -7.89 -14.55 -0.04
CA ALA A 124 -6.65 -14.35 0.73
C ALA A 124 -6.33 -12.86 0.94
N VAL A 125 -6.69 -12.00 -0.02
CA VAL A 125 -6.59 -10.53 0.11
C VAL A 125 -7.34 -10.03 1.34
N MET A 126 -8.57 -10.50 1.56
CA MET A 126 -9.36 -10.05 2.71
C MET A 126 -8.72 -10.48 4.03
N SER A 127 -8.12 -11.67 4.08
CA SER A 127 -7.32 -12.09 5.25
C SER A 127 -6.11 -11.19 5.47
N PHE A 128 -5.41 -10.79 4.41
CA PHE A 128 -4.27 -9.87 4.51
C PHE A 128 -4.72 -8.50 5.03
N MET A 129 -5.78 -7.92 4.46
CA MET A 129 -6.29 -6.62 4.89
C MET A 129 -6.80 -6.61 6.34
N LYS A 130 -7.41 -7.72 6.78
CA LYS A 130 -7.75 -7.90 8.18
C LYS A 130 -6.50 -7.85 9.07
N ARG A 131 -5.46 -8.63 8.73
CA ARG A 131 -4.20 -8.63 9.49
C ARG A 131 -3.55 -7.26 9.51
N LEU A 132 -3.51 -6.58 8.38
CA LEU A 132 -2.99 -5.20 8.27
C LEU A 132 -3.73 -4.26 9.23
N THR A 133 -5.06 -4.33 9.26
CA THR A 133 -5.88 -3.53 10.18
C THR A 133 -5.61 -3.90 11.64
N ASP A 134 -5.47 -5.19 11.95
CA ASP A 134 -5.18 -5.65 13.31
C ASP A 134 -3.78 -5.22 13.79
N ILE A 135 -2.78 -5.27 12.91
CA ILE A 135 -1.42 -4.77 13.18
C ILE A 135 -1.48 -3.29 13.52
N SER A 136 -2.13 -2.49 12.67
CA SER A 136 -2.28 -1.05 12.87
C SER A 136 -2.96 -0.74 14.21
N LEU A 137 -4.11 -1.36 14.49
CA LEU A 137 -4.83 -1.15 15.75
C LEU A 137 -4.02 -1.58 16.99
N ALA A 138 -3.27 -2.68 16.91
CA ALA A 138 -2.43 -3.15 18.01
C ALA A 138 -1.25 -2.20 18.33
N LEU A 139 -0.82 -1.41 17.34
CA LEU A 139 0.24 -0.41 17.49
C LEU A 139 -0.31 0.99 17.82
N GLY A 140 -1.60 1.12 18.12
CA GLY A 140 -2.23 2.41 18.40
C GLY A 140 -2.55 3.23 17.14
N GLY A 141 -2.45 2.62 15.96
CA GLY A 141 -2.86 3.18 14.68
C GLY A 141 -4.35 2.97 14.38
N ARG A 142 -4.73 3.22 13.13
CA ARG A 142 -6.10 3.02 12.63
C ARG A 142 -6.13 2.75 11.12
N PRO A 143 -7.18 2.10 10.58
CA PRO A 143 -7.42 2.13 9.15
C PRO A 143 -7.74 3.56 8.67
N VAL A 144 -7.51 3.83 7.38
CA VAL A 144 -7.86 5.13 6.77
C VAL A 144 -9.36 5.37 6.78
N GLY A 145 -10.14 4.31 6.68
CA GLY A 145 -11.59 4.35 6.84
C GLY A 145 -12.19 2.96 7.03
N VAL A 146 -13.45 2.95 7.43
CA VAL A 146 -14.26 1.73 7.57
C VAL A 146 -15.24 1.62 6.41
N GLY A 147 -14.71 1.21 5.25
CA GLY A 147 -15.49 0.95 4.04
C GLY A 147 -16.38 -0.29 4.16
N LEU A 148 -17.05 -0.68 3.07
CA LEU A 148 -17.95 -1.85 3.03
C LEU A 148 -17.32 -3.11 3.64
N TRP A 149 -16.09 -3.43 3.24
CA TRP A 149 -15.36 -4.63 3.70
C TRP A 149 -14.78 -4.51 5.11
N PHE A 150 -14.84 -3.31 5.71
CA PHE A 150 -14.27 -3.00 7.02
C PHE A 150 -15.27 -2.39 7.99
N ALA A 151 -16.57 -2.34 7.64
CA ALA A 151 -17.60 -1.73 8.47
C ALA A 151 -17.75 -2.47 9.82
N GLN A 152 -17.39 -3.75 9.89
CA GLN A 152 -17.30 -4.48 11.17
C GLN A 152 -16.29 -3.88 12.17
N ASN A 153 -15.31 -3.10 11.69
CA ASN A 153 -14.35 -2.42 12.55
C ASN A 153 -14.84 -1.06 13.07
N LEU A 154 -16.03 -0.58 12.67
CA LEU A 154 -16.56 0.73 13.10
C LEU A 154 -16.50 0.91 14.63
N GLY A 155 -16.95 -0.10 15.38
CA GLY A 155 -16.92 -0.06 16.85
C GLY A 155 -15.51 -0.10 17.42
N ARG A 156 -14.57 -0.82 16.79
CA ARG A 156 -13.17 -0.88 17.22
C ARG A 156 -12.45 0.46 17.00
N VAL A 157 -12.80 1.17 15.93
CA VAL A 157 -12.15 2.44 15.55
C VAL A 157 -12.75 3.62 16.29
N HIS A 158 -14.08 3.65 16.46
CA HIS A 158 -14.79 4.83 16.99
C HIS A 158 -15.37 4.65 18.40
N GLY A 159 -15.29 3.46 19.00
CA GLY A 159 -15.86 3.18 20.32
C GLY A 159 -17.35 3.54 20.39
N GLU A 160 -17.75 4.26 21.44
CA GLU A 160 -19.12 4.76 21.62
C GLU A 160 -19.59 5.69 20.49
N GLY A 161 -18.66 6.36 19.80
CA GLY A 161 -18.97 7.17 18.62
C GLY A 161 -19.63 6.38 17.49
N ALA A 162 -19.38 5.07 17.41
CA ALA A 162 -20.05 4.20 16.44
C ALA A 162 -21.58 4.18 16.64
N ASP A 163 -22.06 4.22 17.88
CA ASP A 163 -23.49 4.19 18.17
C ASP A 163 -24.16 5.53 17.83
N VAL A 164 -23.45 6.63 18.02
CA VAL A 164 -23.87 7.96 17.56
C VAL A 164 -24.00 7.98 16.03
N MET A 165 -23.01 7.45 15.30
CA MET A 165 -23.09 7.36 13.83
C MET A 165 -24.27 6.52 13.35
N ARG A 166 -24.54 5.38 14.00
CA ARG A 166 -25.71 4.55 13.69
C ARG A 166 -27.03 5.27 13.98
N ALA A 167 -27.10 6.03 15.08
CA ALA A 167 -28.27 6.82 15.43
C ALA A 167 -28.55 7.89 14.36
N ILE A 168 -27.52 8.65 13.97
CA ILE A 168 -27.62 9.66 12.90
C ILE A 168 -28.12 9.03 11.60
N LYS A 169 -27.55 7.89 11.19
CA LYS A 169 -27.97 7.17 9.98
C LYS A 169 -29.45 6.79 10.03
N ARG A 170 -29.92 6.20 11.14
CA ARG A 170 -31.34 5.82 11.30
C ARG A 170 -32.28 7.03 11.32
N SER A 171 -31.84 8.16 11.87
CA SER A 171 -32.65 9.37 11.91
C SER A 171 -32.79 10.03 10.53
N LEU A 172 -31.73 10.00 9.70
CA LEU A 172 -31.74 10.62 8.38
C LEU A 172 -32.21 9.70 7.25
N ASP A 173 -32.11 8.38 7.44
CA ASP A 173 -32.49 7.37 6.46
C ASP A 173 -33.22 6.19 7.13
N PRO A 174 -34.47 6.41 7.59
CA PRO A 174 -35.25 5.43 8.33
C PRO A 174 -35.58 4.18 7.50
N ASP A 175 -35.67 4.33 6.17
CA ASP A 175 -35.97 3.24 5.22
C ASP A 175 -34.69 2.57 4.66
N ASN A 176 -33.51 2.98 5.13
CA ASN A 176 -32.19 2.46 4.73
C ASN A 176 -31.92 2.47 3.21
N LEU A 177 -32.34 3.52 2.50
CA LEU A 177 -32.18 3.63 1.05
C LEU A 177 -30.81 4.15 0.61
N MET A 178 -30.12 4.91 1.47
CA MET A 178 -28.86 5.58 1.16
C MET A 178 -27.66 4.67 1.42
N ASN A 179 -27.30 3.85 0.42
CA ASN A 179 -26.10 2.98 0.41
C ASN A 179 -26.04 2.01 1.61
N PRO A 180 -27.01 1.08 1.72
CA PRO A 180 -27.07 0.10 2.81
C PRO A 180 -25.80 -0.76 2.86
N GLY A 181 -25.40 -1.18 4.07
CA GLY A 181 -24.19 -1.98 4.25
C GLY A 181 -22.86 -1.19 4.21
N LYS A 182 -22.89 0.13 4.02
CA LYS A 182 -21.68 0.96 4.11
C LYS A 182 -21.52 1.56 5.50
N LEU A 183 -20.30 1.48 6.06
CA LEU A 183 -19.82 2.16 7.27
C LEU A 183 -20.48 1.72 8.59
N VAL A 184 -21.81 1.72 8.69
CA VAL A 184 -22.55 1.47 9.95
C VAL A 184 -22.92 0.01 10.20
N GLU A 185 -23.02 -0.78 9.14
CA GLU A 185 -23.52 -2.16 9.17
C GLU A 185 -22.89 -2.99 8.05
N VAL A 186 -22.82 -4.31 8.25
CA VAL A 186 -22.51 -5.29 7.20
C VAL A 186 -23.68 -6.25 7.13
N GLY A 187 -24.52 -6.09 6.12
CA GLY A 187 -25.65 -6.98 5.83
C GLY A 187 -25.31 -7.94 4.70
N THR A 188 -25.85 -9.15 4.75
CA THR A 188 -25.94 -10.00 3.56
C THR A 188 -26.99 -9.44 2.60
N ARG A 189 -27.07 -9.99 1.38
CA ARG A 189 -28.13 -9.68 0.40
C ARG A 189 -29.56 -9.84 0.95
N TYR A 190 -29.72 -10.52 2.08
CA TYR A 190 -30.99 -10.80 2.73
C TYR A 190 -31.17 -10.04 4.06
N ASP A 191 -30.47 -8.91 4.25
CA ASP A 191 -30.48 -8.07 5.47
C ASP A 191 -30.08 -8.80 6.77
N LEU A 192 -29.45 -9.97 6.65
CA LEU A 192 -28.86 -10.64 7.81
C LEU A 192 -27.53 -9.95 8.15
N ALA A 193 -27.45 -9.37 9.35
CA ALA A 193 -26.19 -8.86 9.86
C ALA A 193 -25.18 -10.01 10.00
N VAL A 194 -23.96 -9.82 9.49
CA VAL A 194 -22.87 -10.78 9.71
C VAL A 194 -22.12 -10.36 10.97
N PRO A 195 -22.18 -11.14 12.07
CA PRO A 195 -21.47 -10.77 13.29
C PRO A 195 -19.97 -10.72 13.04
N HIS A 196 -19.30 -9.75 13.67
CA HIS A 196 -17.85 -9.57 13.59
C HIS A 196 -17.07 -10.86 13.94
N THR A 197 -17.57 -11.65 14.89
CA THR A 197 -16.98 -12.94 15.28
C THR A 197 -16.98 -13.96 14.14
N VAL A 198 -18.10 -14.07 13.42
CA VAL A 198 -18.26 -14.99 12.29
C VAL A 198 -17.35 -14.57 11.14
N MET A 199 -17.33 -13.27 10.81
CA MET A 199 -16.45 -12.74 9.76
C MET A 199 -14.97 -12.95 10.11
N ASN A 200 -14.57 -12.66 11.35
CA ASN A 200 -13.18 -12.85 11.78
C ASN A 200 -12.74 -14.31 11.77
N ALA A 201 -13.61 -15.22 12.20
CA ALA A 201 -13.34 -16.65 12.14
C ALA A 201 -13.17 -17.12 10.68
N GLY A 202 -14.06 -16.68 9.78
CA GLY A 202 -13.98 -16.97 8.35
C GLY A 202 -12.70 -16.45 7.72
N LEU A 203 -12.36 -15.18 7.94
CA LEU A 203 -11.13 -14.58 7.41
C LEU A 203 -9.87 -15.22 8.01
N GLY A 204 -9.90 -15.60 9.29
CA GLY A 204 -8.81 -16.34 9.94
C GLY A 204 -8.58 -17.71 9.31
N LEU A 205 -9.65 -18.48 9.08
CA LEU A 205 -9.59 -19.78 8.42
C LEU A 205 -9.05 -19.65 6.99
N MET A 206 -9.48 -18.63 6.24
CA MET A 206 -8.97 -18.38 4.90
C MET A 206 -7.48 -18.04 4.89
N GLY A 207 -7.00 -17.30 5.88
CA GLY A 207 -5.57 -17.06 6.07
C GLY A 207 -4.80 -18.37 6.25
N VAL A 208 -5.30 -19.29 7.10
CA VAL A 208 -4.70 -20.61 7.28
C VAL A 208 -4.71 -21.41 5.97
N LEU A 209 -5.84 -21.43 5.25
CA LEU A 209 -5.93 -22.12 3.97
C LEU A 209 -4.91 -21.57 2.96
N LYS A 210 -4.75 -20.23 2.88
CA LYS A 210 -3.75 -19.62 1.98
C LYS A 210 -2.33 -20.05 2.33
N ARG A 211 -1.99 -20.19 3.62
CA ARG A 211 -0.66 -20.67 4.04
C ARG A 211 -0.35 -22.09 3.54
N THR A 212 -1.37 -22.92 3.34
CA THR A 212 -1.20 -24.29 2.84
C THR A 212 -1.09 -24.38 1.32
N LEU A 213 -1.46 -23.31 0.60
CA LEU A 213 -1.31 -23.23 -0.84
C LEU A 213 0.14 -22.87 -1.22
N PRO A 214 0.59 -23.24 -2.43
CA PRO A 214 1.88 -22.80 -2.93
C PRO A 214 2.03 -21.26 -2.87
N PRO A 215 3.26 -20.75 -2.64
CA PRO A 215 3.54 -19.33 -2.77
C PRO A 215 3.12 -18.80 -4.14
N ASP A 216 2.81 -17.51 -4.20
CA ASP A 216 2.48 -16.88 -5.46
C ASP A 216 3.70 -16.90 -6.40
N THR A 217 3.45 -17.27 -7.65
CA THR A 217 4.42 -17.21 -8.76
C THR A 217 4.96 -15.81 -8.93
N GLU A 218 6.12 -15.69 -9.56
CA GLU A 218 6.68 -14.36 -9.75
C GLU A 218 5.76 -13.52 -10.65
N PRO A 219 5.54 -12.24 -10.30
CA PRO A 219 4.77 -11.35 -11.16
C PRO A 219 5.29 -11.36 -12.63
N GLY A 220 4.43 -11.27 -13.62
CA GLY A 220 4.82 -11.38 -15.03
C GLY A 220 4.87 -12.82 -15.59
N GLU A 221 5.04 -13.88 -14.80
CA GLU A 221 4.87 -15.27 -15.28
C GLU A 221 3.40 -15.62 -15.54
N THR A 222 2.48 -14.90 -14.89
CA THR A 222 1.02 -15.06 -15.03
C THR A 222 0.37 -13.97 -15.88
N ALA A 223 1.18 -13.13 -16.51
CA ALA A 223 0.68 -12.07 -17.37
C ALA A 223 -0.08 -12.70 -18.54
N GLY A 224 -1.28 -12.20 -18.84
CA GLY A 224 -2.04 -12.65 -20.02
C GLY A 224 -1.27 -12.35 -21.32
N PRO A 225 -1.78 -12.77 -22.49
CA PRO A 225 -1.16 -12.41 -23.76
C PRO A 225 -1.03 -10.87 -23.86
N GLY A 226 0.22 -10.37 -23.85
CA GLY A 226 0.55 -8.94 -23.83
C GLY A 226 1.08 -8.38 -22.50
N GLY A 227 1.19 -9.19 -21.45
CA GLY A 227 1.82 -8.77 -20.19
C GLY A 227 3.31 -9.12 -20.16
N MET A 228 4.12 -8.18 -19.67
CA MET A 228 5.57 -8.25 -19.70
C MET A 228 6.10 -9.01 -18.46
N GLY A 229 7.03 -9.95 -18.64
CA GLY A 229 7.63 -10.73 -17.57
C GLY A 229 8.57 -9.89 -16.69
N TRP A 230 8.86 -10.29 -15.44
CA TRP A 230 9.84 -9.56 -14.58
C TRP A 230 11.18 -9.30 -15.26
N ARG A 231 11.69 -10.27 -16.03
CA ARG A 231 12.97 -10.13 -16.73
C ARG A 231 12.90 -9.08 -17.83
N GLU A 232 11.76 -8.96 -18.49
CA GLU A 232 11.52 -7.98 -19.54
C GLU A 232 11.28 -6.59 -18.95
N LEU A 233 10.55 -6.46 -17.83
CA LEU A 233 10.38 -5.18 -17.13
C LEU A 233 11.66 -4.68 -16.47
N ARG A 234 12.49 -5.61 -15.99
CA ARG A 234 13.84 -5.28 -15.51
C ARG A 234 14.73 -4.87 -16.66
N ALA A 235 14.67 -5.57 -17.80
CA ALA A 235 15.40 -5.19 -19.00
C ALA A 235 14.93 -3.85 -19.58
N GLU A 236 13.62 -3.55 -19.58
CA GLU A 236 13.05 -2.26 -19.99
C GLU A 236 13.48 -1.15 -19.03
N GLY A 237 13.51 -1.42 -17.72
CA GLY A 237 14.09 -0.52 -16.72
C GLY A 237 15.58 -0.27 -16.97
N ASP A 238 16.36 -1.34 -17.14
CA ASP A 238 17.81 -1.30 -17.41
C ASP A 238 18.13 -0.70 -18.81
N GLU A 239 17.19 -0.71 -19.77
CA GLU A 239 17.29 -0.07 -21.09
C GLU A 239 16.88 1.41 -21.04
N LEU A 240 15.86 1.77 -20.26
CA LEU A 240 15.52 3.16 -19.96
C LEU A 240 16.65 3.86 -19.20
N GLU A 241 17.31 3.15 -18.28
CA GLU A 241 18.50 3.63 -17.57
C GLU A 241 19.73 3.75 -18.49
N ARG A 242 19.89 2.86 -19.49
CA ARG A 242 20.99 2.94 -20.48
C ARG A 242 20.75 3.93 -21.62
N GLY A 243 19.49 4.26 -21.92
CA GLY A 243 19.12 5.22 -22.96
C GLY A 243 19.29 6.68 -22.56
N LYS A 244 19.51 6.96 -21.27
CA LYS A 244 19.87 8.28 -20.74
C LYS A 244 21.39 8.40 -20.70
N ASP A 245 22.01 8.51 -21.87
CA ASP A 245 23.42 8.91 -21.98
C ASP A 245 23.49 10.45 -21.78
N PRO A 246 24.19 10.98 -20.76
CA PRO A 246 24.20 12.42 -20.47
C PRO A 246 24.97 13.26 -21.51
N ASP A 247 25.65 12.63 -22.48
CA ASP A 247 26.53 13.30 -23.44
C ASP A 247 25.96 13.34 -24.89
N GLY A 248 24.67 13.09 -25.07
CA GLY A 248 24.00 13.20 -26.37
C GLY A 248 23.67 14.64 -26.77
N GLU A 249 24.67 15.51 -26.93
CA GLU A 249 24.49 16.79 -27.62
C GLU A 249 23.94 16.51 -29.03
N GLY A 250 22.80 17.12 -29.33
CA GLY A 250 22.21 17.09 -30.65
C GLY A 250 23.12 17.81 -31.66
N GLU A 251 23.78 17.04 -32.51
CA GLU A 251 24.20 17.55 -33.83
C GLU A 251 22.93 17.67 -34.71
N GLU A 252 22.19 18.77 -34.54
CA GLU A 252 21.36 19.29 -35.62
C GLU A 252 22.28 19.80 -36.74
N GLY A 253 22.13 19.21 -37.92
CA GLY A 253 23.06 19.35 -39.03
C GLY A 253 23.21 20.76 -39.60
N GLU A 254 24.46 21.08 -39.95
CA GLU A 254 24.81 22.02 -41.00
C GLU A 254 25.33 21.25 -42.24
N GLY A 255 24.70 21.49 -43.38
CA GLY A 255 25.37 21.55 -44.70
C GLY A 255 25.49 20.27 -45.53
N GLY A 256 24.67 20.20 -46.59
CA GLY A 256 24.82 19.28 -47.73
C GLY A 256 23.65 19.30 -48.67
#